data_AF-A0A931WCR2-F1
#
_entry.id   AF-A0A931WCR2-F1
#
_cell.length_a   1.000
_cell.length_b   1.000
_cell.length_c   1.000
_cell.angle_alpha   90.00
_cell.angle_beta   90.00
_cell.angle_gamma   90.00
#
_symmetry.space_group_name_H-M   'P 1'
#
loop_
_entity.id
_entity.type
_entity.pdbx_description
1 polymer ?
#
loop_
_entity_poly.entity_id
_entity_poly.type
_entity_poly.pdbx_seq_one_letter_code
_entity_poly.pdbx_strand_id
1 'polypeptide(L)' 'MSKEQFLIEHNRLSPPNLQATFALLTRFQEEIKPLLKDADWSHKLRIPFITWLLSLPQEKNKHIKKSAKQVYKIYPDAE' A
#
# COMPACT_ATOMS: atom_id res chain seq x y z
N MET A 1 -13.29 7.45 11.88
CA MET A 1 -13.27 5.95 11.86
C MET A 1 -12.29 5.47 12.92
N SER A 2 -12.35 4.21 13.37
CA SER A 2 -11.30 3.64 14.24
C SER A 2 -10.04 3.31 13.42
N LYS A 3 -8.92 3.09 14.10
CA LYS A 3 -7.67 2.65 13.46
C LYS A 3 -7.83 1.27 12.80
N GLU A 4 -8.54 0.33 13.44
CA GLU A 4 -8.81 -0.97 12.81
C GLU A 4 -9.70 -0.84 11.57
N GLN A 5 -10.73 0.00 11.62
CA GLN A 5 -11.62 0.21 10.48
C GLN A 5 -10.85 0.80 9.29
N PHE A 6 -9.98 1.78 9.53
CA PHE A 6 -9.09 2.33 8.50
C PHE A 6 -8.20 1.24 7.88
N LEU A 7 -7.61 0.37 8.70
CA LEU A 7 -6.76 -0.73 8.23
C LEU A 7 -7.52 -1.72 7.35
N ILE A 8 -8.68 -2.18 7.81
CA ILE A 8 -9.53 -3.14 7.10
C ILE A 8 -9.91 -2.58 5.74
N GLU A 9 -10.37 -1.32 5.71
CA GLU A 9 -10.79 -0.68 4.47
C GLU A 9 -9.61 -0.43 3.53
N HIS A 10 -8.48 0.08 4.05
CA HIS A 10 -7.27 0.26 3.27
C HIS A 10 -6.81 -1.05 2.63
N ASN A 11 -6.73 -2.14 3.40
CA ASN A 11 -6.28 -3.44 2.89
C ASN A 11 -7.26 -4.05 1.88
N ARG A 12 -8.57 -3.89 2.09
CA ARG A 12 -9.60 -4.33 1.14
C ARG A 12 -9.46 -3.63 -0.21
N LEU A 13 -9.10 -2.36 -0.21
CA LEU A 13 -9.00 -1.52 -1.41
C LEU A 13 -7.59 -1.44 -2.00
N SER A 14 -6.60 -2.09 -1.39
CA SER A 14 -5.19 -2.00 -1.80
C SER A 14 -4.71 -3.33 -2.41
N PRO A 15 -3.85 -3.28 -3.43
CA PRO A 15 -3.24 -4.48 -3.97
C PRO A 15 -2.33 -5.15 -2.91
N PRO A 16 -2.00 -6.45 -3.06
CA PRO A 16 -1.24 -7.20 -2.05
C PRO A 16 0.09 -6.54 -1.62
N ASN A 17 0.76 -5.83 -2.53
CA ASN A 17 2.03 -5.14 -2.26
C ASN A 17 1.87 -3.81 -1.49
N LEU A 18 0.65 -3.33 -1.30
CA LEU A 18 0.32 -2.11 -0.54
C LEU A 18 -0.59 -2.41 0.66
N GLN A 19 -0.86 -3.68 0.94
CA GLN A 19 -1.51 -4.06 2.18
C GLN A 19 -0.57 -3.76 3.36
N ALA A 20 -1.16 -3.23 4.41
CA ALA A 20 -0.46 -2.82 5.60
C ALA A 20 -0.81 -3.71 6.79
N THR A 21 0.01 -3.62 7.81
CA THR A 21 -0.20 -4.24 9.11
C THR A 21 -0.47 -3.16 10.15
N PHE A 22 -1.01 -3.54 11.30
CA PHE A 22 -1.24 -2.60 12.40
C PHE A 22 0.07 -1.93 12.87
N ALA A 23 1.20 -2.65 12.82
CA ALA A 23 2.51 -2.11 13.13
C ALA A 23 2.91 -0.96 12.19
N LEU A 24 2.64 -1.09 10.87
CA LEU A 24 2.89 -0.02 9.91
C LEU A 24 2.02 1.21 10.19
N LEU A 25 0.76 1.03 10.59
CA LEU A 25 -0.10 2.15 10.98
C LEU A 25 0.39 2.83 12.27
N THR A 26 0.94 2.07 13.22
CA THR A 26 1.54 2.65 14.43
C THR A 26 2.77 3.48 14.09
N ARG A 27 3.67 2.98 13.25
CA ARG A 27 4.84 3.76 12.79
C ARG A 27 4.44 5.02 12.04
N PHE A 28 3.47 4.91 11.12
CA PHE A 28 2.92 6.09 10.44
C PHE A 28 2.33 7.12 11.42
N GLN A 29 1.64 6.63 12.47
CA GLN A 29 1.07 7.48 13.51
C GLN A 29 2.14 8.21 14.34
N GLU A 30 3.31 7.61 14.54
CA GLU A 30 4.42 8.21 15.28
C GLU A 30 5.22 9.18 14.41
N GLU A 31 5.47 8.84 13.15
CA GLU A 31 6.37 9.58 12.26
C GLU A 31 5.66 10.72 11.51
N ILE A 32 4.49 10.46 10.93
CA ILE A 32 3.88 11.35 9.94
C ILE A 32 2.61 12.02 10.46
N LYS A 33 1.78 11.28 11.20
CA LYS A 33 0.49 11.81 11.67
C LYS A 33 0.61 13.10 12.52
N PRO A 34 1.65 13.33 13.35
CA PRO A 34 1.79 14.59 14.09
C PRO A 34 2.04 15.81 13.17
N LEU A 35 2.48 15.57 11.94
CA LEU A 35 2.75 16.61 10.93
C LEU A 35 1.50 16.95 10.10
N LEU A 36 0.43 16.16 10.22
CA LEU A 36 -0.82 16.33 9.48
C LEU A 36 -1.83 17.11 10.31
N LYS A 37 -2.52 18.06 9.68
CA LYS A 37 -3.57 18.87 10.32
C LYS A 37 -4.82 18.05 10.68
N ASP A 38 -5.06 16.93 10.00
CA ASP A 38 -6.16 16.02 10.27
C ASP A 38 -5.69 14.93 11.26
N ALA A 39 -6.10 15.06 12.52
CA ALA A 39 -5.72 14.14 13.59
C ALA A 39 -6.55 12.85 13.61
N ASP A 40 -7.67 12.78 12.87
CA ASP A 40 -8.57 11.63 12.90
C ASP A 40 -8.27 10.63 11.79
N TRP A 41 -8.33 9.34 12.14
CA TRP A 41 -8.35 8.28 11.14
C TRP A 41 -9.54 8.52 10.21
N SER A 42 -9.24 8.72 8.93
CA SER A 42 -10.19 9.06 7.87
C SER A 42 -9.60 8.71 6.50
N HIS A 43 -10.44 8.67 5.45
CA HIS A 43 -9.96 8.40 4.08
C HIS A 43 -8.95 9.45 3.58
N LYS A 44 -8.95 10.66 4.16
CA LYS A 44 -7.97 11.71 3.86
C LYS A 44 -6.54 11.27 4.18
N LEU A 45 -6.35 10.42 5.19
CA LEU A 45 -5.04 9.89 5.56
C LEU A 45 -4.56 8.77 4.63
N ARG A 46 -5.43 8.24 3.76
CA ARG A 46 -5.08 7.09 2.92
C ARG A 46 -4.01 7.42 1.88
N ILE A 47 -4.09 8.59 1.25
CA ILE A 47 -3.07 9.04 0.30
C ILE A 47 -1.72 9.29 1.01
N PRO A 48 -1.64 10.10 2.09
CA PRO A 48 -0.42 10.25 2.88
C PRO A 48 0.17 8.92 3.35
N PHE A 49 -0.69 8.00 3.79
CA PHE A 49 -0.28 6.68 4.24
C PHE A 49 0.34 5.84 3.11
N ILE A 50 -0.28 5.81 1.92
CA ILE A 50 0.26 5.11 0.74
C ILE A 50 1.60 5.71 0.31
N THR A 51 1.69 7.04 0.27
CA THR A 51 2.93 7.74 -0.09
C THR A 51 4.06 7.40 0.89
N TRP A 52 3.76 7.40 2.19
CA TRP A 52 4.73 6.99 3.21
C TRP A 52 5.10 5.51 3.08
N LEU A 53 4.13 4.62 2.88
CA LEU A 53 4.37 3.18 2.70
C LEU A 53 5.29 2.89 1.50
N LEU A 54 5.12 3.63 0.41
CA LEU A 54 5.97 3.55 -0.78
C LEU A 54 7.38 4.12 -0.57
N SER A 55 7.53 5.07 0.36
CA SER A 55 8.84 5.65 0.71
C SER A 55 9.66 4.77 1.65
N LEU A 56 9.04 3.80 2.33
CA LEU A 56 9.77 2.89 3.20
C LEU A 56 10.80 2.13 2.36
N PRO A 57 12.03 1.93 2.89
CA PRO A 57 12.98 1.04 2.27
C PRO A 57 12.28 -0.28 2.05
N GLN A 58 12.19 -0.71 0.79
CA GLN A 58 11.78 -2.07 0.47
C GLN A 58 12.82 -2.98 1.11
N GLU A 59 12.60 -3.40 2.36
CA GLU A 59 13.24 -4.59 2.87
C GLU A 59 12.91 -5.63 1.84
N LYS A 60 13.94 -6.05 1.10
CA LYS A 60 13.86 -7.03 0.02
C LYS A 60 13.39 -8.32 0.68
N ASN A 61 12.09 -8.43 0.91
CA ASN A 61 11.44 -9.65 1.33
C ASN A 61 11.82 -10.64 0.24
N LYS A 62 12.67 -11.61 0.60
CA LYS A 62 13.22 -12.64 -0.26
C LYS A 62 12.13 -13.65 -0.67
N HIS A 63 11.00 -13.16 -1.16
CA HIS A 63 9.96 -13.94 -1.81
C HIS A 63 9.86 -13.51 -3.28
N ILE A 64 10.96 -13.70 -4.00
CA ILE A 64 10.92 -13.90 -5.44
C ILE A 64 10.19 -15.22 -5.67
N LYS A 65 8.86 -15.18 -5.78
CA LYS A 65 8.16 -16.21 -6.57
C LYS A 65 8.41 -15.84 -8.02
N LYS A 66 9.21 -16.69 -8.67
CA LYS A 66 9.67 -16.61 -10.06
C LYS A 66 8.54 -16.14 -10.99
N SER A 67 8.91 -15.20 -11.86
CA SER A 67 8.17 -14.69 -13.01
C SER A 67 7.17 -15.69 -13.63
N ALA A 68 5.88 -15.37 -13.62
CA ALA A 68 5.01 -15.85 -14.68
C ALA A 68 5.41 -15.08 -15.95
N LYS A 69 5.94 -15.80 -16.94
CA LYS A 69 6.26 -15.24 -18.27
C LYS A 69 5.01 -14.52 -18.80
N GLN A 70 5.06 -13.20 -18.92
CA GLN A 70 4.11 -12.47 -19.77
C GLN A 70 4.40 -12.88 -21.21
N VAL A 71 3.65 -13.84 -21.71
CA VAL A 71 3.60 -14.16 -23.13
C VAL A 71 2.81 -13.01 -23.77
N TYR A 72 3.52 -12.06 -24.38
CA TYR A 72 2.90 -11.09 -25.26
C TYR A 72 2.37 -11.85 -26.48
N LYS A 73 1.04 -11.96 -26.60
CA LYS A 73 0.41 -12.43 -27.84
C LYS A 73 0.67 -11.36 -28.89
N ILE A 74 1.60 -11.64 -29.81
CA ILE A 74 1.72 -10.90 -31.05
C ILE A 74 0.50 -11.31 -31.89
N TYR A 75 -0.44 -10.38 -32.08
CA TYR A 75 -1.56 -10.59 -32.99
C TYR A 75 -1.01 -10.54 -34.42
N PRO A 76 -1.43 -11.45 -35.33
CA PRO A 76 -1.06 -11.35 -36.72
C PRO A 76 -1.72 -10.09 -37.32
N ASP A 77 -0.95 -9.32 -38.06
CA ASP A 77 -1.50 -8.26 -38.92
C ASP A 77 -2.53 -8.90 -39.86
N ALA A 78 -3.73 -8.34 -39.85
CA ALA A 78 -4.76 -8.71 -40.80
C ALA A 78 -4.33 -8.21 -42.18
N GLU A 79 -4.07 -9.15 -43.10
CA GLU A 79 -3.86 -8.90 -44.53
C GLU A 79 -5.19 -8.62 -45.24
#